data_AF-A0A1J3F5U7-F1
#
_entry.id   AF-A0A1J3F5U7-F1
#
_cell.length_a   1.000
_cell.length_b   1.000
_cell.length_c   1.000
_cell.angle_alpha   90.00
_cell.angle_beta   90.00
_cell.angle_gamma   90.00
#
_symmetry.space_group_name_H-M   'P 1'
#
loop_
_entity.id
_entity.type
_entity.pdbx_description
1 polymer ?
#
loop_
_entity_poly.entity_id
_entity_poly.type
_entity_poly.pdbx_seq_one_letter_code
_entity_poly.pdbx_strand_id
1 'polypeptide(L)'
;GTGKSSFVAAMANFLNYDVYDIDLSKVRDDSDLKMLLLQTTSRSVIVIEDLDRFLASKSTALSVSGILNFTDGILSSCAANERIMVFTMTAKEQIDPAVLRPGRVDVHIHFPLCDFTAFKALANSYLDLKEHKLFPQVEGIFKNGSSLSPAEIGELMIANRSSPSRALKSVIKALQTDGDRRGTLAIERRVFHERSPSEDFDGEMSGPLCGGGSSPAVKEFKKLYGLLRLKSNRKSQSFDYARELRNGS
;
A
#
# COMPACT_ATOMS: atom_id res chain seq x y z
N GLY A 1 5.83 2.91 6.82
CA GLY A 1 6.50 2.07 5.82
C GLY A 1 6.99 0.77 6.40
N THR A 2 6.10 -0.19 6.65
CA THR A 2 6.46 -1.53 7.16
C THR A 2 6.58 -2.59 6.06
N GLY A 3 6.37 -2.21 4.79
CA GLY A 3 6.62 -3.09 3.64
C GLY A 3 5.37 -3.72 3.01
N LYS A 4 4.15 -3.31 3.38
CA LYS A 4 2.89 -3.84 2.80
C LYS A 4 2.87 -3.78 1.26
N SER A 5 3.02 -2.59 0.67
CA SER A 5 3.00 -2.43 -0.79
C SER A 5 4.23 -3.07 -1.47
N SER A 6 5.39 -3.10 -0.80
CA SER A 6 6.59 -3.80 -1.30
C SER A 6 6.39 -5.32 -1.35
N PHE A 7 5.68 -5.90 -0.37
CA PHE A 7 5.33 -7.31 -0.37
C PHE A 7 4.38 -7.67 -1.51
N VAL A 8 3.38 -6.82 -1.77
CA VAL A 8 2.47 -6.99 -2.91
C VAL A 8 3.23 -7.02 -4.23
N ALA A 9 4.17 -6.09 -4.41
CA ALA A 9 5.03 -6.06 -5.60
C ALA A 9 5.87 -7.34 -5.74
N ALA A 10 6.48 -7.80 -4.64
CA ALA A 10 7.26 -9.03 -4.62
C ALA A 10 6.41 -10.26 -4.95
N MET A 11 5.20 -10.35 -4.38
CA MET A 11 4.24 -11.43 -4.62
C MET A 11 3.81 -11.49 -6.09
N ALA A 12 3.44 -10.35 -6.68
CA ALA A 12 3.05 -10.29 -8.07
C ALA A 12 4.19 -10.68 -9.01
N ASN A 13 5.41 -10.23 -8.72
CA ASN A 13 6.60 -10.63 -9.48
C ASN A 13 6.88 -12.13 -9.37
N PHE A 14 6.77 -12.71 -8.17
CA PHE A 14 6.98 -14.13 -7.94
C PHE A 14 5.97 -15.00 -8.70
N LEU A 15 4.70 -14.57 -8.74
CA LEU A 15 3.64 -15.28 -9.46
C LEU A 15 3.60 -14.95 -10.96
N ASN A 16 4.35 -13.93 -11.41
CA ASN A 16 4.23 -13.32 -12.73
C ASN A 16 2.80 -12.87 -13.06
N TYR A 17 2.15 -12.21 -12.10
CA TYR A 17 0.78 -11.70 -12.20
C TYR A 17 0.76 -10.21 -12.53
N ASP A 18 -0.26 -9.75 -13.26
CA ASP A 18 -0.52 -8.32 -13.45
C ASP A 18 -0.96 -7.68 -12.12
N VAL A 19 -0.55 -6.44 -11.85
CA VAL A 19 -0.97 -5.70 -10.65
C VAL A 19 -1.96 -4.60 -11.04
N TYR A 20 -3.11 -4.60 -10.37
CA TYR A 20 -4.15 -3.58 -10.51
C TYR A 20 -4.36 -2.88 -9.18
N ASP A 21 -4.04 -1.59 -9.12
CA ASP A 21 -4.24 -0.76 -7.93
C ASP A 21 -5.56 0.03 -8.03
N ILE A 22 -6.46 -0.19 -7.06
CA ILE A 22 -7.79 0.44 -6.96
C ILE A 22 -7.81 1.39 -5.76
N ASP A 23 -7.72 2.67 -6.07
CA ASP A 23 -8.01 3.77 -5.15
C ASP A 23 -9.54 3.95 -5.01
N LEU A 24 -10.10 3.51 -3.89
CA LEU A 24 -11.54 3.58 -3.63
C LEU A 24 -12.09 5.01 -3.56
N SER A 25 -11.25 6.04 -3.35
CA SER A 25 -11.71 7.43 -3.26
C SER A 25 -12.24 7.99 -4.58
N LYS A 26 -11.85 7.37 -5.70
CA LYS A 26 -12.24 7.79 -7.05
C LYS A 26 -13.37 6.96 -7.65
N VAL A 27 -13.82 5.92 -6.94
CA VAL A 27 -14.92 5.06 -7.37
C VAL A 27 -16.24 5.73 -7.00
N ARG A 28 -17.14 5.86 -7.99
CA ARG A 28 -18.39 6.62 -7.81
C ARG A 28 -19.48 5.84 -7.10
N ASP A 29 -19.64 4.57 -7.47
CA ASP A 29 -20.68 3.69 -6.98
C ASP A 29 -20.29 2.20 -7.14
N ASP A 30 -21.12 1.32 -6.59
CA ASP A 30 -20.92 -0.13 -6.64
C ASP A 30 -20.87 -0.68 -8.08
N SER A 31 -21.46 0.01 -9.07
CA SER A 31 -21.47 -0.42 -10.47
C SER A 31 -20.14 -0.09 -11.15
N ASP A 32 -19.57 1.08 -10.86
CA ASP A 32 -18.24 1.49 -11.29
C ASP A 32 -17.18 0.51 -10.77
N LEU A 33 -17.24 0.14 -9.48
CA LEU A 33 -16.35 -0.87 -8.90
C LEU A 33 -16.42 -2.21 -9.66
N LYS A 34 -17.65 -2.71 -9.92
CA LYS A 34 -17.86 -3.95 -10.69
C LYS A 34 -17.26 -3.86 -12.09
N MET A 35 -17.41 -2.72 -12.75
CA MET A 35 -16.89 -2.48 -14.09
C MET A 35 -15.36 -2.56 -14.11
N LEU A 36 -14.68 -1.90 -13.16
CA LEU A 36 -13.21 -1.94 -13.04
C LEU A 36 -12.68 -3.38 -12.94
N LEU A 37 -13.42 -4.26 -12.27
CA LEU A 37 -13.04 -5.65 -12.04
C LEU A 37 -13.29 -6.54 -13.25
N LEU A 38 -14.40 -6.34 -13.95
CA LEU A 38 -14.65 -7.00 -15.23
C LEU A 38 -13.58 -6.68 -16.27
N GLN A 39 -12.93 -5.51 -16.14
CA GLN A 39 -11.82 -5.11 -17.00
C GLN A 39 -10.45 -5.68 -16.59
N THR A 40 -10.33 -6.32 -15.42
CA THR A 40 -9.08 -6.96 -15.00
C THR A 40 -8.86 -8.29 -15.72
N THR A 41 -7.60 -8.61 -16.00
CA THR A 41 -7.20 -9.87 -16.63
C THR A 41 -7.26 -11.04 -15.64
N SER A 42 -7.19 -12.28 -16.15
CA SER A 42 -6.82 -13.44 -15.33
C SER A 42 -5.35 -13.31 -14.91
N ARG A 43 -4.93 -14.06 -13.88
CA ARG A 43 -3.56 -14.00 -13.33
C ARG A 43 -3.18 -12.60 -12.89
N SER A 44 -3.98 -12.06 -11.98
CA SER A 44 -3.80 -10.70 -11.49
C SER A 44 -3.88 -10.59 -9.98
N VAL A 45 -3.12 -9.66 -9.43
CA VAL A 45 -3.21 -9.16 -8.06
C VAL A 45 -3.96 -7.83 -8.09
N ILE A 46 -5.12 -7.79 -7.45
CA ILE A 46 -5.95 -6.59 -7.29
C ILE A 46 -5.69 -6.03 -5.90
N VAL A 47 -5.22 -4.79 -5.83
CA VAL A 47 -4.79 -4.13 -4.60
C VAL A 47 -5.80 -3.04 -4.26
N ILE A 48 -6.26 -3.03 -3.01
CA ILE A 48 -7.08 -1.98 -2.44
C ILE A 48 -6.32 -1.43 -1.25
N GLU A 49 -5.81 -0.21 -1.38
CA GLU A 49 -5.04 0.43 -0.33
C GLU A 49 -5.92 1.14 0.71
N ASP A 50 -5.47 1.13 1.97
CA ASP A 50 -6.06 1.86 3.10
C ASP A 50 -7.57 1.63 3.28
N LEU A 51 -8.00 0.35 3.22
CA LEU A 51 -9.41 -0.04 3.33
C LEU A 51 -10.02 0.41 4.68
N ASP A 52 -9.28 0.32 5.78
CA ASP A 52 -9.68 0.81 7.09
C ASP A 52 -10.02 2.30 7.09
N ARG A 53 -9.17 3.12 6.46
CA ARG A 53 -9.41 4.57 6.35
C ARG A 53 -10.63 4.86 5.50
N PHE A 54 -10.81 4.12 4.41
CA PHE A 54 -11.98 4.25 3.55
C PHE A 54 -13.27 3.95 4.33
N LEU A 55 -13.32 2.82 5.03
CA LEU A 55 -14.49 2.41 5.83
C LEU A 55 -14.78 3.39 6.98
N ALA A 56 -13.74 3.95 7.62
CA ALA A 56 -13.89 4.92 8.70
C ALA A 56 -14.47 6.27 8.24
N SER A 57 -14.22 6.66 6.98
CA SER A 57 -14.64 7.96 6.44
C SER A 57 -16.16 8.10 6.22
N LYS A 58 -16.95 7.03 6.40
CA LYS A 58 -18.39 6.99 6.11
C LYS A 58 -18.74 7.55 4.72
N SER A 59 -17.88 7.30 3.73
CA SER A 59 -18.14 7.70 2.35
C SER A 59 -19.47 7.12 1.87
N THR A 60 -20.35 7.98 1.34
CA THR A 60 -21.67 7.59 0.81
C THR A 60 -21.59 6.98 -0.58
N ALA A 61 -20.42 7.05 -1.24
CA ALA A 61 -20.21 6.60 -2.61
C ALA A 61 -20.23 5.06 -2.73
N LEU A 62 -19.62 4.35 -1.79
CA LEU A 62 -19.63 2.89 -1.76
C LEU A 62 -20.19 2.39 -0.44
N SER A 63 -21.10 1.43 -0.53
CA SER A 63 -21.57 0.75 0.67
C SER A 63 -20.53 -0.28 1.13
N VAL A 64 -20.42 -0.51 2.43
CA VAL A 64 -19.62 -1.64 2.97
C VAL A 64 -20.10 -2.95 2.34
N SER A 65 -21.41 -3.08 2.13
CA SER A 65 -22.01 -4.20 1.40
C SER A 65 -21.51 -4.29 -0.05
N GLY A 66 -21.23 -3.19 -0.73
CA GLY A 66 -20.73 -3.14 -2.10
C GLY A 66 -19.33 -3.76 -2.22
N ILE A 67 -18.45 -3.43 -1.29
CA ILE A 67 -17.10 -4.01 -1.18
C ILE A 67 -17.17 -5.51 -0.81
N LEU A 68 -18.10 -5.89 0.07
CA LEU A 68 -18.26 -7.30 0.48
C LEU A 68 -18.91 -8.17 -0.60
N ASN A 69 -19.91 -7.64 -1.31
CA ASN A 69 -20.51 -8.31 -2.47
C ASN A 69 -19.49 -8.42 -3.61
N PHE A 70 -18.54 -7.50 -3.67
CA PHE A 70 -17.38 -7.58 -4.55
C PHE A 70 -16.49 -8.78 -4.19
N THR A 71 -16.18 -9.00 -2.91
CA THR A 71 -15.34 -10.13 -2.47
C THR A 71 -16.04 -11.48 -2.58
N ASP A 72 -17.37 -11.54 -2.41
CA ASP A 72 -18.16 -12.78 -2.33
C ASP A 72 -18.35 -13.52 -3.69
N GLY A 73 -17.47 -13.30 -4.68
CA GLY A 73 -17.17 -14.27 -5.76
C GLY A 73 -18.25 -14.54 -6.83
N ILE A 74 -19.49 -14.06 -6.68
CA ILE A 74 -20.59 -14.36 -7.63
C ILE A 74 -20.36 -13.71 -9.01
N LEU A 75 -19.66 -12.57 -9.08
CA LEU A 75 -19.25 -11.95 -10.35
C LEU A 75 -18.01 -12.60 -11.00
N SER A 76 -17.26 -13.40 -10.23
CA SER A 76 -16.03 -14.09 -10.69
C SER A 76 -16.33 -15.48 -11.29
N SER A 77 -17.48 -16.08 -10.97
CA SER A 77 -17.85 -17.44 -11.37
C SER A 77 -18.05 -17.63 -12.88
N CYS A 78 -18.32 -16.56 -13.62
CA CYS A 78 -18.50 -16.63 -15.09
C CYS A 78 -17.27 -16.16 -15.89
N ALA A 79 -16.20 -15.65 -15.26
CA ALA A 79 -15.10 -15.00 -16.00
C ALA A 79 -13.69 -15.01 -15.37
N ALA A 80 -13.41 -15.67 -14.23
CA ALA A 80 -12.13 -15.44 -13.55
C ALA A 80 -11.46 -16.72 -13.01
N ASN A 81 -10.55 -17.29 -13.78
CA ASN A 81 -9.53 -18.20 -13.24
C ASN A 81 -8.34 -17.34 -12.77
N GLU A 82 -7.96 -17.50 -11.49
CA GLU A 82 -6.69 -17.02 -10.89
C GLU A 82 -6.58 -15.49 -10.62
N ARG A 83 -7.39 -14.95 -9.71
CA ARG A 83 -7.21 -13.57 -9.19
C ARG A 83 -6.96 -13.58 -7.68
N ILE A 84 -6.04 -12.74 -7.22
CA ILE A 84 -5.74 -12.53 -5.80
C ILE A 84 -6.14 -11.11 -5.44
N MET A 85 -6.96 -10.94 -4.39
CA MET A 85 -7.29 -9.62 -3.85
C MET A 85 -6.45 -9.36 -2.60
N VAL A 86 -5.80 -8.21 -2.54
CA VAL A 86 -5.02 -7.76 -1.40
C VAL A 86 -5.59 -6.46 -0.87
N PHE A 87 -5.92 -6.46 0.42
CA PHE A 87 -6.32 -5.25 1.15
C PHE A 87 -5.17 -4.81 2.04
N THR A 88 -4.75 -3.54 1.92
CA THR A 88 -3.83 -2.96 2.90
C THR A 88 -4.61 -2.22 3.97
N MET A 89 -4.16 -2.35 5.21
CA MET A 89 -4.79 -1.75 6.39
C MET A 89 -3.71 -1.25 7.34
N THR A 90 -3.99 -0.20 8.08
CA THR A 90 -3.08 0.32 9.12
C THR A 90 -3.63 0.06 10.53
N ALA A 91 -4.95 0.09 10.72
CA ALA A 91 -5.64 -0.22 11.97
C ALA A 91 -6.73 -1.30 11.73
N LYS A 92 -6.32 -2.58 11.69
CA LYS A 92 -7.22 -3.72 11.46
C LYS A 92 -8.35 -3.78 12.50
N GLU A 93 -8.06 -3.36 13.73
CA GLU A 93 -8.93 -3.44 14.90
C GLU A 93 -10.16 -2.52 14.78
N GLN A 94 -10.12 -1.55 13.88
CA GLN A 94 -11.22 -0.61 13.65
C GLN A 94 -12.22 -1.12 12.60
N ILE A 95 -11.91 -2.24 11.93
CA ILE A 95 -12.78 -2.82 10.91
C ILE A 95 -13.76 -3.80 11.57
N ASP A 96 -15.02 -3.75 11.14
CA ASP A 96 -16.05 -4.71 11.53
C ASP A 96 -15.56 -6.16 11.26
N PRO A 97 -15.49 -7.03 12.27
CA PRO A 97 -15.09 -8.43 12.09
C PRO A 97 -15.88 -9.18 11.01
N ALA A 98 -17.13 -8.78 10.71
CA ALA A 98 -17.93 -9.37 9.63
C ALA A 98 -17.35 -9.13 8.23
N VAL A 99 -16.54 -8.07 8.04
CA VAL A 99 -15.78 -7.81 6.81
C VAL A 99 -14.61 -8.78 6.67
N LEU A 100 -13.95 -9.08 7.77
CA LEU A 100 -12.72 -9.88 7.83
C LEU A 100 -12.96 -11.37 8.07
N ARG A 101 -14.22 -11.82 8.07
CA ARG A 101 -14.57 -13.22 8.34
C ARG A 101 -14.00 -14.16 7.26
N PRO A 102 -13.71 -15.42 7.59
CA PRO A 102 -13.31 -16.44 6.62
C PRO A 102 -14.31 -16.55 5.45
N GLY A 103 -13.81 -16.77 4.24
CA GLY A 103 -14.58 -16.74 2.99
C GLY A 103 -14.64 -15.36 2.31
N ARG A 104 -14.22 -14.30 3.02
CA ARG A 104 -14.01 -12.95 2.45
C ARG A 104 -12.54 -12.54 2.45
N VAL A 105 -11.89 -12.76 3.59
CA VAL A 105 -10.45 -12.55 3.77
C VAL A 105 -9.88 -13.79 4.43
N ASP A 106 -9.20 -14.61 3.64
CA ASP A 106 -8.72 -15.92 4.11
C ASP A 106 -7.32 -15.85 4.75
N VAL A 107 -6.49 -14.91 4.31
CA VAL A 107 -5.10 -14.78 4.76
C VAL A 107 -4.85 -13.39 5.35
N HIS A 108 -4.35 -13.37 6.59
CA HIS A 108 -3.93 -12.13 7.25
C HIS A 108 -2.41 -12.15 7.49
N ILE A 109 -1.72 -11.11 7.00
CA ILE A 109 -0.28 -10.93 7.19
C ILE A 109 -0.07 -9.65 8.00
N HIS A 110 0.61 -9.77 9.14
CA HIS A 110 0.96 -8.65 9.99
C HIS A 110 2.38 -8.14 9.67
N PHE A 111 2.51 -6.84 9.44
CA PHE A 111 3.79 -6.17 9.15
C PHE A 111 4.19 -5.27 10.32
N PRO A 112 4.95 -5.79 11.31
CA PRO A 112 5.30 -5.06 12.52
C PRO A 112 6.35 -3.96 12.28
N LEU A 113 6.57 -3.14 13.31
CA LEU A 113 7.78 -2.32 13.41
C LEU A 113 9.03 -3.21 13.54
N CYS A 114 10.21 -2.65 13.31
CA CYS A 114 11.45 -3.41 13.42
C CYS A 114 11.70 -3.86 14.86
N ASP A 115 12.06 -5.13 14.99
CA ASP A 115 12.76 -5.68 16.14
C ASP A 115 14.26 -5.79 15.83
N PHE A 116 15.03 -6.28 16.81
CA PHE A 116 16.47 -6.46 16.62
C PHE A 116 16.80 -7.47 15.50
N THR A 117 15.96 -8.49 15.31
CA THR A 117 16.15 -9.49 14.24
C THR A 117 15.99 -8.86 12.86
N ALA A 118 14.93 -8.11 12.63
CA ALA A 118 14.69 -7.36 11.40
C ALA A 118 15.77 -6.31 11.18
N PHE A 119 16.20 -5.60 12.24
CA PHE A 119 17.31 -4.67 12.17
C PHE A 119 18.60 -5.33 11.66
N LYS A 120 18.97 -6.52 12.16
CA LYS A 120 20.14 -7.25 11.67
C LYS A 120 20.00 -7.64 10.20
N ALA A 121 18.81 -8.05 9.77
CA ALA A 121 18.54 -8.35 8.36
C ALA A 121 18.72 -7.10 7.47
N LEU A 122 18.25 -5.93 7.92
CA LEU A 122 18.46 -4.67 7.20
C LEU A 122 19.93 -4.23 7.22
N ALA A 123 20.64 -4.38 8.34
CA ALA A 123 22.06 -4.07 8.45
C ALA A 123 22.91 -4.94 7.50
N ASN A 124 22.59 -6.23 7.41
CA ASN A 124 23.23 -7.14 6.46
C ASN A 124 22.90 -6.74 5.01
N SER A 125 21.64 -6.38 4.72
CA SER A 125 21.20 -6.07 3.35
C SER A 125 21.75 -4.74 2.83
N TYR A 126 21.84 -3.70 3.67
CA TYR A 126 22.23 -2.35 3.25
C TYR A 126 23.69 -1.99 3.54
N LEU A 127 24.31 -2.63 4.54
CA LEU A 127 25.67 -2.31 4.98
C LEU A 127 26.63 -3.51 4.89
N ASP A 128 26.15 -4.68 4.45
CA ASP A 128 26.90 -5.95 4.45
C ASP A 128 27.46 -6.33 5.84
N LEU A 129 26.70 -6.00 6.89
CA LEU A 129 27.08 -6.26 8.28
C LEU A 129 26.34 -7.46 8.86
N LYS A 130 27.11 -8.52 9.17
CA LYS A 130 26.62 -9.66 9.97
C LYS A 130 26.72 -9.41 11.48
N GLU A 131 27.77 -8.72 11.90
CA GLU A 131 28.07 -8.41 13.30
C GLU A 131 28.73 -7.03 13.40
N HIS A 132 28.52 -6.33 14.53
CA HIS A 132 29.20 -5.06 14.81
C HIS A 132 29.23 -4.79 16.31
N LYS A 133 30.29 -4.13 16.81
CA LYS A 133 30.45 -3.74 18.22
C LYS A 133 29.31 -2.89 18.83
N LEU A 134 28.45 -2.32 17.99
CA LEU A 134 27.30 -1.50 18.40
C LEU A 134 25.99 -2.30 18.45
N PHE A 135 25.97 -3.53 17.95
CA PHE A 135 24.78 -4.39 17.96
C PHE A 135 24.26 -4.65 19.38
N PRO A 136 25.10 -4.92 20.40
CA PRO A 136 24.60 -5.08 21.77
C PRO A 136 23.88 -3.83 22.30
N GLN A 137 24.36 -2.64 21.92
CA GLN A 137 23.70 -1.38 22.30
C GLN A 137 22.34 -1.23 21.60
N VAL A 138 22.27 -1.51 20.29
CA VAL A 138 21.01 -1.46 19.53
C VAL A 138 20.01 -2.47 20.08
N GLU A 139 20.44 -3.69 20.39
CA GLU A 139 19.60 -4.72 20.99
C GLU A 139 19.04 -4.27 22.35
N GLY A 140 19.88 -3.65 23.19
CA GLY A 140 19.44 -3.07 24.46
C GLY A 140 18.34 -2.01 24.29
N ILE A 141 18.45 -1.16 23.26
CA ILE A 141 17.45 -0.12 22.98
C ILE A 141 16.10 -0.74 22.53
N PHE A 142 16.13 -1.76 21.68
CA PHE A 142 14.91 -2.49 21.30
C PHE A 142 14.26 -3.20 22.49
N LYS A 143 15.05 -3.81 23.39
CA LYS A 143 14.54 -4.43 24.62
C LYS A 143 13.85 -3.43 25.55
N ASN A 144 14.24 -2.15 25.48
CA ASN A 144 13.62 -1.06 26.24
C ASN A 144 12.32 -0.52 25.59
N GLY A 145 11.85 -1.12 24.48
CA GLY A 145 10.57 -0.80 23.86
C GLY A 145 10.60 0.31 22.78
N SER A 146 11.77 0.84 22.45
CA SER A 146 11.92 1.77 21.32
C SER A 146 11.80 1.01 20.00
N SER A 147 11.11 1.58 19.02
CA SER A 147 10.90 0.91 17.73
C SER A 147 10.70 1.90 16.59
N LEU A 148 11.37 1.64 15.48
CA LEU A 148 11.20 2.38 14.23
C LEU A 148 10.69 1.41 13.16
N SER A 149 10.10 1.95 12.09
CA SER A 149 9.70 1.14 10.94
C SER A 149 10.93 0.71 10.11
N PRO A 150 10.82 -0.42 9.37
CA PRO A 150 11.86 -0.85 8.44
C PRO A 150 12.31 0.24 7.45
N ALA A 151 11.38 1.09 7.00
CA ALA A 151 11.69 2.21 6.10
C ALA A 151 12.59 3.27 6.79
N GLU A 152 12.26 3.68 8.01
CA GLU A 152 13.05 4.68 8.76
C GLU A 152 14.46 4.17 9.05
N ILE A 153 14.60 2.92 9.49
CA ILE A 153 15.92 2.31 9.72
C ILE A 153 16.69 2.19 8.39
N GLY A 154 16.03 1.73 7.33
CA GLY A 154 16.63 1.58 6.01
C GLY A 154 17.14 2.91 5.46
N GLU A 155 16.38 3.98 5.58
CA GLU A 155 16.78 5.33 5.15
C GLU A 155 18.06 5.78 5.86
N LEU A 156 18.12 5.65 7.19
CA LEU A 156 19.29 6.02 7.99
C LEU A 156 20.53 5.21 7.60
N MET A 157 20.36 3.92 7.30
CA MET A 157 21.44 3.04 6.85
C MET A 157 21.93 3.42 5.44
N ILE A 158 21.01 3.57 4.48
CA ILE A 158 21.35 3.89 3.09
C ILE A 158 22.02 5.25 2.98
N ALA A 159 21.50 6.27 3.69
CA ALA A 159 22.09 7.61 3.72
C ALA A 159 23.54 7.62 4.25
N ASN A 160 23.91 6.64 5.07
CA ASN A 160 25.24 6.52 5.68
C ASN A 160 26.00 5.26 5.22
N ARG A 161 25.61 4.66 4.08
CA ARG A 161 26.13 3.35 3.64
C ARG A 161 27.65 3.27 3.49
N SER A 162 28.32 4.40 3.26
CA SER A 162 29.78 4.49 3.16
C SER A 162 30.51 4.32 4.50
N SER A 163 29.81 4.41 5.62
CA SER A 163 30.39 4.23 6.95
C SER A 163 29.41 3.49 7.87
N PRO A 164 29.55 2.17 8.01
CA PRO A 164 28.63 1.37 8.81
C PRO A 164 28.56 1.82 10.28
N SER A 165 29.70 2.22 10.87
CA SER A 165 29.73 2.79 12.22
C SER A 165 28.92 4.09 12.33
N ARG A 166 28.92 4.95 11.31
CA ARG A 166 28.10 6.19 11.30
C ARG A 166 26.62 5.86 11.14
N ALA A 167 26.28 4.97 10.22
CA ALA A 167 24.92 4.49 10.00
C ALA A 167 24.28 3.95 11.29
N LEU A 168 25.00 3.08 11.99
CA LEU A 168 24.54 2.50 13.26
C LEU A 168 24.37 3.55 14.35
N LYS A 169 25.27 4.54 14.46
CA LYS A 169 25.12 5.66 15.39
C LYS A 169 23.90 6.53 15.07
N SER A 170 23.60 6.75 13.80
CA SER A 170 22.39 7.47 13.37
C SER A 170 21.11 6.72 13.78
N VAL A 171 21.09 5.39 13.58
CA VAL A 171 19.97 4.55 14.02
C VAL A 171 19.80 4.57 15.53
N ILE A 172 20.89 4.45 16.29
CA ILE A 172 20.87 4.54 17.76
C ILE A 172 20.26 5.87 18.22
N LYS A 173 20.72 6.99 17.63
CA LYS A 173 20.21 8.33 17.96
C LYS A 173 18.70 8.42 17.69
N ALA A 174 18.25 7.93 16.53
CA ALA A 174 16.83 7.96 16.16
C ALA A 174 15.96 7.10 17.10
N LEU A 175 16.42 5.89 17.45
CA LEU A 175 15.73 5.01 18.39
C LEU A 175 15.61 5.64 19.79
N GLN A 176 16.68 6.30 20.27
CA GLN A 176 16.65 6.99 21.56
C GLN A 176 15.66 8.15 21.56
N THR A 177 15.58 8.93 20.47
CA THR A 177 14.60 10.01 20.36
C THR A 177 13.14 9.53 20.25
N ASP A 178 12.89 8.32 19.72
CA ASP A 178 11.55 7.69 19.73
C ASP A 178 11.19 7.21 21.14
N GLY A 179 12.13 6.57 21.84
CA GLY A 179 11.95 6.12 23.22
C GLY A 179 11.56 7.26 24.16
N ASP A 180 12.22 8.41 24.04
CA ASP A 180 11.94 9.60 24.86
C ASP A 180 10.53 10.16 24.60
N ARG A 181 10.07 10.17 23.34
CA ARG A 181 8.72 10.62 22.98
C ARG A 181 7.62 9.72 23.55
N ARG A 182 7.84 8.40 23.61
CA ARG A 182 6.86 7.47 24.20
C ARG A 182 6.82 7.55 25.73
N GLY A 183 7.93 7.95 26.38
CA GLY A 183 7.96 8.27 27.81
C GLY A 183 7.06 9.46 28.19
N THR A 184 6.98 10.48 27.33
CA THR A 184 6.10 11.65 27.53
C THR A 184 4.65 11.37 27.12
N LEU A 185 4.43 10.64 26.02
CA LEU A 185 3.08 10.30 25.52
C LEU A 185 2.33 9.29 26.41
N ALA A 186 3.02 8.51 27.25
CA ALA A 186 2.36 7.67 28.26
C ALA A 186 1.68 8.50 29.36
N ILE A 187 2.14 9.73 29.59
CA ILE A 187 1.54 10.69 30.53
C ILE A 187 0.45 11.51 29.83
N GLU A 188 0.65 11.90 28.57
CA GLU A 188 -0.32 12.74 27.83
C GLU A 188 -1.58 11.99 27.33
N ARG A 189 -1.52 10.67 27.15
CA ARG A 189 -2.72 9.87 26.77
C ARG A 189 -3.82 9.83 27.84
N ARG A 190 -3.56 10.29 29.07
CA ARG A 190 -4.60 10.46 30.10
C ARG A 190 -5.31 11.82 30.06
N VAL A 191 -4.81 12.80 29.29
CA VAL A 191 -5.27 14.20 29.38
C VAL A 191 -6.00 14.68 28.12
N PHE A 192 -5.77 14.08 26.94
CA PHE A 192 -6.37 14.55 25.67
C PHE A 192 -7.68 13.86 25.27
N HIS A 193 -8.55 13.56 26.24
CA HIS A 193 -9.97 13.35 25.97
C HIS A 193 -10.73 14.64 26.25
N GLU A 194 -10.46 15.68 25.45
CA GLU A 194 -11.34 16.80 25.16
C GLU A 194 -10.55 17.87 24.39
N ARG A 195 -10.97 18.08 23.13
CA ARG A 195 -10.89 19.32 22.30
C ARG A 195 -10.39 19.02 20.88
N SER A 196 -11.35 19.02 19.97
CA SER A 196 -11.16 19.36 18.56
C SER A 196 -10.59 20.79 18.45
N PRO A 197 -9.83 21.11 17.39
CA PRO A 197 -10.46 21.82 16.28
C PRO A 197 -9.92 21.48 14.87
N SER A 198 -10.78 21.80 13.92
CA SER A 198 -10.56 22.00 12.48
C SER A 198 -9.53 23.08 12.16
N GLU A 199 -8.79 22.92 11.05
CA GLU A 199 -8.71 23.86 9.91
C GLU A 199 -7.68 23.42 8.87
N ASP A 200 -7.99 23.75 7.62
CA ASP A 200 -7.30 23.46 6.36
C ASP A 200 -5.95 24.17 6.23
N PHE A 201 -5.00 23.60 5.47
CA PHE A 201 -4.00 24.39 4.73
C PHE A 201 -3.44 23.61 3.52
N ASP A 202 -3.63 24.18 2.34
CA ASP A 202 -2.98 23.85 1.07
C ASP A 202 -1.49 24.21 1.10
N GLY A 203 -0.68 23.45 0.36
CA GLY A 203 0.73 23.76 0.16
C GLY A 203 1.42 22.82 -0.81
N GLU A 204 1.44 23.20 -2.10
CA GLU A 204 2.35 22.66 -3.11
C GLU A 204 3.81 22.88 -2.71
N MET A 205 4.68 21.91 -2.97
CA MET A 205 6.11 22.17 -3.18
C MET A 205 6.72 21.15 -4.15
N SER A 206 7.42 21.70 -5.14
CA SER A 206 8.00 21.01 -6.29
C SER A 206 9.51 20.77 -6.13
N GLY A 207 9.98 19.61 -6.58
CA GLY A 207 11.34 19.34 -7.12
C GLY A 207 12.42 18.86 -6.14
N PRO A 208 13.58 18.34 -6.62
CA PRO A 208 13.99 18.07 -8.00
C PRO A 208 14.47 16.62 -8.30
N LEU A 209 14.54 16.34 -9.61
CA LEU A 209 15.15 15.19 -10.29
C LEU A 209 16.66 15.08 -10.09
N CYS A 210 17.18 13.85 -9.97
CA CYS A 210 18.49 13.31 -10.40
C CYS A 210 18.52 11.82 -9.96
N GLY A 211 18.94 10.77 -10.67
CA GLY A 211 19.70 10.60 -11.91
C GLY A 211 20.59 9.35 -11.73
N GLY A 212 20.40 8.31 -12.55
CA GLY A 212 21.42 7.28 -12.88
C GLY A 212 21.54 6.04 -11.98
N GLY A 213 21.10 4.88 -12.49
CA GLY A 213 21.43 3.56 -11.95
C GLY A 213 20.62 2.45 -12.62
N SER A 214 21.13 1.89 -13.72
CA SER A 214 20.52 0.79 -14.46
C SER A 214 20.43 -0.49 -13.62
N SER A 215 19.21 -0.91 -13.31
CA SER A 215 18.83 -2.23 -12.80
C SER A 215 17.52 -2.63 -13.50
N PRO A 216 17.23 -3.92 -13.74
CA PRO A 216 16.30 -4.35 -14.77
C PRO A 216 14.90 -3.80 -14.53
N ALA A 217 14.28 -3.32 -15.62
CA ALA A 217 13.08 -2.51 -15.63
C ALA A 217 11.99 -3.03 -14.69
N VAL A 218 11.67 -2.21 -13.68
CA VAL A 218 10.43 -2.31 -12.92
C VAL A 218 9.28 -2.25 -13.93
N LYS A 219 8.46 -3.30 -14.02
CA LYS A 219 7.16 -3.19 -14.72
C LYS A 219 6.38 -2.10 -13.97
N GLU A 220 6.05 -1.02 -14.67
CA GLU A 220 5.25 0.08 -14.14
C GLU A 220 4.03 -0.45 -13.37
N PHE A 221 3.83 0.04 -12.15
CA PHE A 221 2.54 -0.06 -11.49
C PHE A 221 1.51 0.60 -12.41
N LYS A 222 0.65 -0.20 -13.05
CA LYS A 222 -0.47 0.33 -13.82
C LYS A 222 -1.46 0.94 -12.83
N LYS A 223 -1.30 2.23 -12.54
CA LYS A 223 -2.33 3.03 -11.87
C LYS A 223 -3.56 3.04 -12.78
N LEU A 224 -4.61 2.32 -12.39
CA LEU A 224 -5.81 2.16 -13.22
C LEU A 224 -6.41 3.52 -13.64
N TYR A 225 -6.21 4.53 -12.80
CA TYR A 225 -6.70 5.90 -13.03
C TYR A 225 -6.04 6.65 -14.20
N GLY A 226 -4.85 6.28 -14.65
CA GLY A 226 -4.18 6.92 -15.79
C GLY A 226 -4.59 6.34 -17.15
N LEU A 227 -4.96 5.06 -17.19
CA LEU A 227 -5.30 4.35 -18.43
C LEU A 227 -6.71 4.68 -18.93
N LEU A 228 -7.60 5.13 -18.04
CA LEU A 228 -9.03 5.25 -18.29
C LEU A 228 -9.45 6.56 -19.00
N ARG A 229 -8.65 7.64 -18.96
CA ARG A 229 -9.08 8.91 -19.57
C ARG A 229 -8.65 9.11 -21.03
N LEU A 230 -7.61 8.40 -21.49
CA LEU A 230 -7.12 8.50 -22.88
C LEU A 230 -8.00 7.75 -23.90
N LYS A 231 -8.77 6.74 -23.48
CA LYS A 231 -9.72 6.03 -24.36
C LYS A 231 -11.08 6.71 -24.48
N SER A 232 -11.41 7.67 -23.61
CA SER A 232 -12.69 8.39 -23.67
C SER A 232 -12.69 9.58 -24.65
N ASN A 233 -11.55 9.94 -25.27
CA ASN A 233 -11.47 11.14 -26.11
C ASN A 233 -11.23 10.90 -27.61
N ARG A 234 -11.48 9.69 -28.12
CA ARG A 234 -11.62 9.47 -29.56
C ARG A 234 -13.09 9.42 -29.95
N LYS A 235 -13.56 10.63 -30.28
CA LYS A 235 -14.61 10.99 -31.25
C LYS A 235 -15.75 9.99 -31.45
N SER A 236 -16.94 10.47 -31.12
CA SER A 236 -18.17 10.23 -31.87
C SER A 236 -17.89 10.15 -33.38
N GLN A 237 -18.10 8.96 -33.95
CA GLN A 237 -18.44 8.83 -35.36
C GLN A 237 -19.78 8.11 -35.44
N SER A 238 -20.77 8.90 -35.86
CA SER A 238 -22.05 8.49 -36.39
C SER A 238 -21.85 7.44 -37.48
N PHE A 239 -22.49 6.29 -37.35
CA PHE A 239 -22.72 5.39 -38.48
C PHE A 239 -24.17 5.55 -38.92
N ASP A 240 -24.36 6.37 -39.94
CA ASP A 240 -25.56 6.39 -40.76
C ASP A 240 -25.69 5.05 -41.49
N TYR A 241 -26.76 4.32 -41.20
CA TYR A 241 -27.17 3.15 -41.99
C TYR A 241 -28.03 3.64 -43.16
N ALA A 242 -27.40 3.93 -44.29
CA ALA A 242 -28.09 4.16 -45.56
C ALA A 242 -28.03 2.88 -46.42
N ARG A 243 -29.23 2.37 -46.71
CA ARG A 243 -29.66 1.59 -47.89
C ARG A 243 -28.60 1.32 -48.97
N GLU A 244 -28.44 0.05 -49.33
CA GLU A 244 -28.55 -0.46 -50.71
C GLU A 244 -28.30 -1.98 -50.77
N LEU A 245 -29.37 -2.76 -50.85
CA LEU A 245 -29.36 -4.11 -51.41
C LEU A 245 -30.44 -4.17 -52.48
N ARG A 246 -30.06 -3.81 -53.71
CA ARG A 246 -30.69 -4.28 -54.94
C ARG A 246 -29.63 -4.52 -56.01
N ASN A 247 -29.63 -5.77 -56.48
CA ASN A 247 -29.30 -6.25 -57.83
C ASN A 247 -27.85 -6.70 -58.16
N GLY A 248 -27.79 -7.92 -58.71
CA GLY A 248 -26.75 -8.47 -59.59
C GLY A 248 -25.80 -9.42 -58.85
N SER A 249 -25.76 -10.74 -59.10
CA SER A 249 -26.00 -11.49 -60.34
C SER A 249 -26.38 -12.93 -60.00
#